data_AF-A0A5S4YJV9-F1
#
_entry.id   AF-A0A5S4YJV9-F1
#
_cell.length_a   1.000
_cell.length_b   1.000
_cell.length_c   1.000
_cell.angle_alpha   90.00
_cell.angle_beta   90.00
_cell.angle_gamma   90.00
#
_symmetry.space_group_name_H-M   'P 1'
#
loop_
_entity.id
_entity.type
_entity.pdbx_description
1 polymer ?
#
loop_
_entity_poly.entity_id
_entity_poly.type
_entity_poly.pdbx_seq_one_letter_code
_entity_poly.pdbx_strand_id
1 'polypeptide(L)'
;MAPRKTTTVELETTLAELRSRHSALNERKAEAQSAFEQAKADQERFYLEADINDHGTITRLESALGAATLRLSSLSEACAAVAAQIADAEQRIAAEAEREKREAAAKEISATADALQEGLESVLRELRSLGESLVPIEHLSLETFNFGHFLRKTAGEIEAASGITPPLLRGVARAVERGEAKIPSRPA
;
A
#
# COMPACT_ATOMS: atom_id res chain seq x y z
N MET A 1 16.86 -0.07 -12.28
CA MET A 1 15.66 -0.30 -11.43
C MET A 1 15.14 -1.68 -11.75
N ALA A 2 15.14 -2.60 -10.79
CA ALA A 2 14.48 -3.89 -10.97
C ALA A 2 12.96 -3.66 -11.20
N PRO A 3 12.28 -4.49 -12.02
CA PRO A 3 10.86 -4.31 -12.28
C PRO A 3 10.04 -4.55 -11.00
N ARG A 4 9.20 -3.57 -10.62
CA ARG A 4 8.46 -3.53 -9.33
C ARG A 4 7.59 -4.75 -9.04
N LYS A 5 6.99 -5.33 -10.09
CA LYS A 5 6.25 -6.60 -9.98
C LYS A 5 7.11 -7.73 -9.41
N THR A 6 8.40 -7.73 -9.71
CA THR A 6 9.35 -8.72 -9.17
C THR A 6 9.55 -8.51 -7.66
N THR A 7 9.57 -7.26 -7.19
CA THR A 7 9.69 -6.95 -5.75
C THR A 7 8.46 -7.36 -4.95
N THR A 8 7.24 -7.19 -5.48
CA THR A 8 6.02 -7.67 -4.80
C THR A 8 5.97 -9.20 -4.74
N VAL A 9 6.32 -9.88 -5.82
CA VAL A 9 6.40 -11.35 -5.87
C VAL A 9 7.46 -11.89 -4.91
N GLU A 10 8.60 -11.22 -4.78
CA GLU A 10 9.64 -11.55 -3.79
C GLU A 10 9.12 -11.43 -2.34
N LEU A 11 8.36 -10.37 -2.03
CA LEU A 11 7.74 -10.18 -0.71
C LEU A 11 6.70 -11.25 -0.40
N GLU A 12 5.85 -11.60 -1.37
CA GLU A 12 4.85 -12.66 -1.22
C GLU A 12 5.50 -14.03 -1.01
N THR A 13 6.59 -14.32 -1.74
CA THR A 13 7.36 -15.55 -1.57
C THR A 13 7.99 -15.61 -0.18
N THR A 14 8.60 -14.51 0.27
CA THR A 14 9.19 -14.39 1.62
C THR A 14 8.13 -14.59 2.69
N LEU A 15 6.93 -14.00 2.53
CA LEU A 15 5.82 -14.17 3.46
C LEU A 15 5.35 -15.62 3.54
N ALA A 16 5.29 -16.34 2.41
CA ALA A 16 4.95 -17.76 2.39
C ALA A 16 5.99 -18.60 3.15
N GLU A 17 7.29 -18.33 2.95
CA GLU A 17 8.38 -18.99 3.67
C GLU A 17 8.31 -18.70 5.18
N LEU A 18 8.08 -17.45 5.58
CA LEU A 18 7.95 -17.06 6.98
C LEU A 18 6.75 -17.75 7.65
N ARG A 19 5.60 -17.84 6.97
CA ARG A 19 4.41 -18.55 7.46
C ARG A 19 4.67 -20.04 7.63
N SER A 20 5.34 -20.67 6.67
CA SER A 20 5.77 -22.07 6.77
C SER A 20 6.68 -22.29 7.98
N ARG A 21 7.69 -21.44 8.14
CA ARG A 21 8.59 -21.46 9.30
C ARG A 21 7.86 -21.25 10.63
N HIS A 22 6.91 -20.33 10.68
CA HIS A 22 6.11 -20.07 11.88
C HIS A 22 5.25 -21.27 12.27
N SER A 23 4.66 -21.98 11.29
CA SER A 23 3.92 -23.22 11.54
C SER A 23 4.82 -24.28 12.17
N ALA A 24 5.98 -24.55 11.56
CA ALA A 24 6.94 -25.54 12.05
C ALA A 24 7.49 -25.19 13.46
N LEU A 25 7.69 -23.89 13.76
CA LEU A 25 8.10 -23.46 15.09
C LEU A 25 6.98 -23.65 16.13
N ASN A 26 5.73 -23.42 15.77
CA ASN A 26 4.59 -23.64 16.68
C ASN A 26 4.37 -25.12 16.98
N GLU A 27 4.56 -26.01 16.00
CA GLU A 27 4.56 -27.46 16.23
C GLU A 27 5.63 -27.86 17.26
N ARG A 28 6.87 -27.40 17.05
CA ARG A 28 7.97 -27.65 18.00
C ARG A 28 7.75 -27.03 19.38
N LYS A 29 7.08 -25.88 19.44
CA LYS A 29 6.70 -25.23 20.70
C LYS A 29 5.66 -26.07 21.44
N ALA A 30 4.67 -26.64 20.74
CA ALA A 30 3.69 -27.52 21.35
C ALA A 30 4.34 -28.80 21.91
N GLU A 31 5.30 -29.38 21.18
CA GLU A 31 6.11 -30.50 21.68
C GLU A 31 6.90 -30.11 22.94
N ALA A 32 7.55 -28.94 22.93
CA ALA A 32 8.31 -28.44 24.07
C ALA A 32 7.43 -28.14 25.29
N GLN A 33 6.20 -27.65 25.07
CA GLN A 33 5.20 -27.45 26.11
C GLN A 33 4.81 -28.77 26.77
N SER A 34 4.53 -29.81 25.97
CA SER A 34 4.23 -31.14 26.50
C SER A 34 5.40 -31.73 27.28
N ALA A 35 6.64 -31.58 26.79
CA ALA A 35 7.83 -32.04 27.50
C ALA A 35 8.06 -31.30 28.83
N PHE A 36 7.77 -29.99 28.89
CA PHE A 36 7.81 -29.21 30.11
C PHE A 36 6.76 -29.69 31.12
N GLU A 37 5.52 -29.91 30.69
CA GLU A 37 4.45 -30.43 31.54
C GLU A 37 4.77 -31.81 32.08
N GLN A 38 5.34 -32.70 31.26
CA GLN A 38 5.78 -34.02 31.70
C GLN A 38 6.92 -33.93 32.73
N ALA A 39 7.95 -33.12 32.47
CA ALA A 39 9.07 -32.95 33.40
C ALA A 39 8.61 -32.39 34.75
N LYS A 40 7.63 -31.48 34.74
CA LYS A 40 6.99 -30.94 35.93
C LYS A 40 6.22 -32.03 36.68
N ALA A 41 5.40 -32.82 35.99
CA ALA A 41 4.64 -33.90 36.60
C ALA A 41 5.54 -34.99 37.21
N ASP A 42 6.63 -35.36 36.53
CA ASP A 42 7.62 -36.32 37.04
C ASP A 42 8.31 -35.81 38.31
N GLN A 43 8.62 -34.51 38.36
CA GLN A 43 9.20 -33.88 39.54
C GLN A 43 8.22 -33.85 40.71
N GLU A 44 6.97 -33.42 40.49
CA GLU A 44 5.92 -33.40 41.51
C GLU A 44 5.67 -34.81 42.07
N ARG A 45 5.58 -35.80 41.18
CA ARG A 45 5.39 -37.21 41.57
C ARG A 45 6.54 -37.73 42.42
N PHE A 46 7.79 -37.42 42.04
CA PHE A 46 8.95 -37.83 42.83
C PHE A 46 8.90 -37.26 44.26
N TYR A 47 8.56 -35.97 44.41
CA TYR A 47 8.46 -35.35 45.74
C TYR A 47 7.31 -35.89 46.59
N LEU A 48 6.27 -36.47 45.99
CA LEU A 48 5.13 -37.05 46.69
C LEU A 48 5.32 -38.53 47.04
N GLU A 49 6.01 -39.29 46.20
CA GLU A 49 6.01 -40.76 46.26
C GLU A 49 7.37 -41.38 46.61
N ALA A 50 8.49 -40.65 46.48
CA ALA A 50 9.84 -41.21 46.59
C ALA A 50 10.63 -40.72 47.82
N ASP A 51 11.85 -41.24 48.00
CA ASP A 51 12.76 -40.78 49.06
C ASP A 51 13.29 -39.38 48.75
N ILE A 52 12.89 -38.42 49.57
CA ILE A 52 13.29 -37.01 49.47
C ILE A 52 14.80 -36.77 49.69
N ASN A 53 15.54 -37.78 50.15
CA ASN A 53 16.99 -37.71 50.33
C ASN A 53 17.79 -38.24 49.14
N ASP A 54 17.12 -38.74 48.08
CA ASP A 54 17.80 -39.12 46.83
C ASP A 54 18.13 -37.86 46.00
N HIS A 55 19.19 -37.19 46.43
CA HIS A 55 19.73 -35.99 45.79
C HIS A 55 20.15 -36.22 44.33
N GLY A 56 20.50 -37.46 43.96
CA GLY A 56 20.86 -37.81 42.58
C GLY A 56 19.66 -37.70 41.65
N THR A 57 18.52 -38.27 42.06
CA THR A 57 17.27 -38.16 41.28
C THR A 57 16.72 -36.74 41.27
N ILE A 58 16.79 -36.01 42.40
CA ILE A 58 16.38 -34.59 42.47
C ILE A 58 17.13 -33.75 41.43
N THR A 59 18.48 -33.83 41.44
CA THR A 59 19.32 -33.05 40.53
C THR A 59 19.00 -33.35 39.06
N ARG A 60 18.72 -34.61 38.73
CA ARG A 60 18.34 -35.03 37.38
C ARG A 60 17.00 -34.45 36.94
N LEU A 61 15.98 -34.49 37.81
CA LEU A 61 14.65 -33.95 37.52
C LEU A 61 14.67 -32.42 37.39
N GLU A 62 15.40 -31.72 38.25
CA GLU A 62 15.62 -30.28 38.15
C GLU A 62 16.33 -29.89 36.86
N SER A 63 17.37 -30.65 36.47
CA SER A 63 18.08 -30.43 35.20
C SER A 63 17.17 -30.63 33.99
N ALA A 64 16.31 -31.67 34.02
CA ALA A 64 15.35 -31.95 32.95
C ALA A 64 14.30 -30.83 32.84
N LEU A 65 13.74 -30.37 33.97
CA LEU A 65 12.80 -29.26 33.99
C LEU A 65 13.44 -27.95 33.53
N GLY A 66 14.68 -27.67 33.94
CA GLY A 66 15.44 -26.51 33.48
C GLY A 66 15.68 -26.52 31.97
N ALA A 67 16.08 -27.67 31.42
CA ALA A 67 16.25 -27.83 29.98
C ALA A 67 14.93 -27.66 29.20
N ALA A 68 13.83 -28.22 29.70
CA ALA A 68 12.50 -28.05 29.09
C ALA A 68 12.02 -26.59 29.14
N THR A 69 12.25 -25.91 30.26
CA THR A 69 11.92 -24.47 30.44
C THR A 69 12.67 -23.61 29.42
N LEU A 70 13.98 -23.79 29.30
CA LEU A 70 14.81 -23.03 28.35
C LEU A 70 14.41 -23.30 26.89
N ARG A 71 14.10 -24.55 26.56
CA ARG A 71 13.64 -24.91 25.22
C ARG A 71 12.29 -24.26 24.90
N LEU A 72 11.36 -24.28 25.83
CA LEU A 72 10.04 -23.66 25.66
C LEU A 72 10.14 -22.14 25.54
N SER A 73 10.96 -21.48 26.36
CA SER A 73 11.13 -20.03 26.31
C SER A 73 11.78 -19.59 24.99
N SER A 74 12.87 -20.25 24.57
CA SER A 74 13.56 -19.93 23.31
C SER A 74 12.69 -20.16 22.08
N LEU A 75 11.88 -21.22 22.04
CA LEU A 75 10.92 -21.44 20.96
C LEU A 75 9.79 -20.40 20.97
N SER A 76 9.34 -19.97 22.16
CA SER A 76 8.33 -18.92 22.29
C SER A 76 8.84 -17.57 21.77
N GLU A 77 10.08 -17.21 22.10
CA GLU A 77 10.75 -16.02 21.57
C GLU A 77 10.93 -16.10 20.05
N ALA A 78 11.35 -17.25 19.52
CA ALA A 78 11.50 -17.46 18.08
C ALA A 78 10.15 -17.33 17.35
N CYS A 79 9.05 -17.89 17.88
CA CYS A 79 7.71 -17.71 17.32
C CYS A 79 7.31 -16.23 17.29
N ALA A 80 7.53 -15.50 18.40
CA ALA A 80 7.20 -14.09 18.48
C ALA A 80 7.99 -13.25 17.47
N ALA A 81 9.28 -13.54 17.30
CA ALA A 81 10.13 -12.86 16.32
C ALA A 81 9.66 -13.11 14.87
N VAL A 82 9.28 -14.35 14.51
CA VAL A 82 8.77 -14.66 13.18
C VAL A 82 7.37 -14.04 12.96
N ALA A 83 6.51 -14.03 13.97
CA ALA A 83 5.21 -13.35 13.88
C ALA A 83 5.36 -11.84 13.61
N ALA A 84 6.33 -11.18 14.22
CA ALA A 84 6.65 -9.78 13.93
C ALA A 84 7.15 -9.58 12.49
N GLN A 85 7.98 -10.50 11.97
CA GLN A 85 8.44 -10.46 10.57
C GLN A 85 7.29 -10.67 9.58
N ILE A 86 6.34 -11.55 9.89
CA ILE A 86 5.11 -11.74 9.10
C ILE A 86 4.30 -10.44 9.04
N ALA A 87 4.07 -9.80 10.18
CA ALA A 87 3.32 -8.55 10.24
C ALA A 87 3.99 -7.41 9.44
N ASP A 88 5.33 -7.29 9.53
CA ASP A 88 6.09 -6.33 8.72
C ASP A 88 5.95 -6.61 7.21
N ALA A 89 6.11 -7.88 6.80
CA ALA A 89 5.98 -8.27 5.40
C ALA A 89 4.57 -7.98 4.85
N GLU A 90 3.53 -8.30 5.62
CA GLU A 90 2.13 -7.99 5.27
C GLU A 90 1.90 -6.47 5.13
N GLN A 91 2.43 -5.68 6.06
CA GLN A 91 2.35 -4.23 6.00
C GLN A 91 3.05 -3.66 4.76
N ARG A 92 4.22 -4.19 4.40
CA ARG A 92 4.97 -3.79 3.20
C ARG A 92 4.22 -4.12 1.91
N ILE A 93 3.61 -5.29 1.82
CA ILE A 93 2.77 -5.69 0.68
C ILE A 93 1.57 -4.74 0.56
N ALA A 94 0.87 -4.46 1.66
CA ALA A 94 -0.27 -3.54 1.66
C ALA A 94 0.14 -2.11 1.25
N ALA A 95 1.30 -1.63 1.73
CA ALA A 95 1.83 -0.32 1.38
C ALA A 95 2.16 -0.21 -0.12
N GLU A 96 2.78 -1.24 -0.70
CA GLU A 96 3.08 -1.27 -2.14
C GLU A 96 1.81 -1.33 -2.97
N ALA A 97 0.82 -2.14 -2.59
CA ALA A 97 -0.47 -2.19 -3.28
C ALA A 97 -1.20 -0.83 -3.26
N GLU A 98 -1.17 -0.12 -2.12
CA GLU A 98 -1.76 1.22 -2.02
C GLU A 98 -0.98 2.26 -2.82
N ARG A 99 0.35 2.13 -2.88
CA ARG A 99 1.18 2.98 -3.74
C ARG A 99 0.85 2.75 -5.22
N GLU A 100 0.75 1.51 -5.67
CA GLU A 100 0.40 1.18 -7.06
C GLU A 100 -0.97 1.77 -7.45
N LYS A 101 -1.97 1.68 -6.55
CA LYS A 101 -3.28 2.31 -6.76
C LYS A 101 -3.18 3.83 -6.91
N ARG A 102 -2.39 4.50 -6.05
CA ARG A 102 -2.17 5.94 -6.11
C ARG A 102 -1.45 6.36 -7.39
N GLU A 103 -0.41 5.65 -7.79
CA GLU A 103 0.32 5.90 -9.04
C GLU A 103 -0.59 5.72 -10.27
N ALA A 104 -1.41 4.67 -10.29
CA ALA A 104 -2.39 4.45 -11.36
C ALA A 104 -3.42 5.59 -11.45
N ALA A 105 -3.98 6.00 -10.32
CA ALA A 105 -4.94 7.11 -10.26
C ALA A 105 -4.30 8.44 -10.69
N ALA A 106 -3.09 8.75 -10.21
CA ALA A 106 -2.36 9.95 -10.58
C ALA A 106 -2.07 10.00 -12.09
N LYS A 107 -1.73 8.85 -12.69
CA LYS A 107 -1.53 8.72 -14.14
C LYS A 107 -2.81 9.00 -14.92
N GLU A 108 -3.94 8.48 -14.47
CA GLU A 108 -5.24 8.74 -15.10
C GLU A 108 -5.64 10.22 -15.02
N ILE A 109 -5.49 10.84 -13.85
CA ILE A 109 -5.78 12.27 -13.66
C ILE A 109 -4.87 13.12 -14.56
N SER A 110 -3.59 12.79 -14.65
CA SER A 110 -2.64 13.51 -15.51
C SER A 110 -2.99 13.37 -16.98
N ALA A 111 -3.31 12.15 -17.44
CA ALA A 111 -3.75 11.91 -18.81
C ALA A 111 -5.04 12.68 -19.14
N THR A 112 -5.97 12.77 -18.19
CA THR A 112 -7.19 13.57 -18.33
C THR A 112 -6.88 15.05 -18.44
N ALA A 113 -5.95 15.56 -17.64
CA ALA A 113 -5.51 16.95 -17.70
C ALA A 113 -4.85 17.28 -19.05
N ASP A 114 -4.03 16.37 -19.58
CA ASP A 114 -3.35 16.54 -20.86
C ASP A 114 -4.35 16.51 -22.02
N ALA A 115 -5.29 15.56 -22.03
CA ALA A 115 -6.36 15.50 -23.03
C ALA A 115 -7.28 16.72 -22.99
N LEU A 116 -7.59 17.23 -21.79
CA LEU A 116 -8.35 18.47 -21.61
C LEU A 116 -7.58 19.67 -22.18
N GLN A 117 -6.28 19.78 -21.91
CA GLN A 117 -5.44 20.85 -22.44
C GLN A 117 -5.44 20.84 -23.97
N GLU A 118 -5.19 19.70 -24.60
CA GLU A 118 -5.21 19.56 -26.07
C GLU A 118 -6.58 19.93 -26.66
N GLY A 119 -7.66 19.46 -26.03
CA GLY A 119 -9.03 19.76 -26.46
C GLY A 119 -9.33 21.27 -26.40
N LEU A 120 -8.95 21.93 -25.30
CA LEU A 120 -9.13 23.38 -25.15
C LEU A 120 -8.30 24.17 -26.17
N GLU A 121 -7.04 23.78 -26.41
CA GLU A 121 -6.19 24.41 -27.43
C GLU A 121 -6.74 24.27 -28.85
N SER A 122 -7.30 23.10 -29.17
CA SER A 122 -7.95 22.85 -30.45
C SER A 122 -9.17 23.76 -30.63
N VAL A 123 -10.08 23.80 -29.65
CA VAL A 123 -11.27 24.66 -29.70
C VAL A 123 -10.90 26.14 -29.78
N LEU A 124 -9.89 26.58 -29.03
CA LEU A 124 -9.40 27.97 -29.09
C LEU A 124 -8.93 28.35 -30.49
N ARG A 125 -8.22 27.43 -31.16
CA ARG A 125 -7.73 27.64 -32.53
C ARG A 125 -8.89 27.83 -33.51
N GLU A 126 -9.89 26.96 -33.43
CA GLU A 126 -11.07 27.02 -34.30
C GLU A 126 -11.91 28.28 -34.05
N LEU A 127 -12.14 28.66 -32.78
CA LEU A 127 -12.88 29.87 -32.44
C LEU A 127 -12.18 31.14 -32.94
N ARG A 128 -10.85 31.21 -32.84
CA ARG A 128 -10.04 32.32 -33.35
C ARG A 128 -10.10 32.38 -34.88
N SER A 129 -9.88 31.27 -35.55
CA SER A 129 -9.97 31.16 -37.02
C SER A 129 -11.34 31.60 -37.56
N LEU A 130 -12.43 31.13 -36.92
CA LEU A 130 -13.78 31.53 -37.30
C LEU A 130 -14.03 33.02 -37.02
N GLY A 131 -13.61 33.51 -35.85
CA GLY A 131 -13.72 34.93 -35.50
C GLY A 131 -12.95 35.85 -36.46
N GLU A 132 -11.76 35.45 -36.90
CA GLU A 132 -10.96 36.15 -37.91
C GLU A 132 -11.64 36.16 -39.29
N SER A 133 -12.29 35.05 -39.66
CA SER A 133 -13.02 34.94 -40.93
C SER A 133 -14.24 35.88 -41.01
N LEU A 134 -14.77 36.32 -39.86
CA LEU A 134 -15.89 37.27 -39.81
C LEU A 134 -15.45 38.72 -39.92
N VAL A 135 -14.21 39.07 -39.53
CA VAL A 135 -13.70 40.45 -39.52
C VAL A 135 -13.99 41.24 -40.81
N PRO A 136 -13.79 40.68 -42.02
CA PRO A 136 -14.08 41.41 -43.27
C PRO A 136 -15.55 41.78 -43.45
N ILE A 137 -16.47 41.02 -42.84
CA ILE A 137 -17.92 41.16 -43.02
C ILE A 137 -18.65 41.71 -41.79
N GLU A 138 -17.95 41.98 -40.68
CA GLU A 138 -18.54 42.49 -39.43
C GLU A 138 -19.32 43.80 -39.63
N HIS A 139 -18.90 44.65 -40.57
CA HIS A 139 -19.55 45.92 -40.85
C HIS A 139 -20.87 45.79 -41.65
N LEU A 140 -21.16 44.61 -42.22
CA LEU A 140 -22.33 44.40 -43.08
C LEU A 140 -23.64 44.30 -42.29
N SER A 141 -23.59 43.79 -41.05
CA SER A 141 -24.75 43.74 -40.17
C SER A 141 -24.37 43.65 -38.69
N LEU A 142 -25.28 44.11 -37.82
CA LEU A 142 -25.12 44.03 -36.37
C LEU A 142 -25.00 42.58 -35.90
N GLU A 143 -25.71 41.64 -36.53
CA GLU A 143 -25.67 40.21 -36.21
C GLU A 143 -24.29 39.62 -36.46
N THR A 144 -23.66 39.98 -37.59
CA THR A 144 -22.32 39.50 -37.94
C THR A 144 -21.27 40.03 -36.96
N PHE A 145 -21.35 41.32 -36.62
CA PHE A 145 -20.53 41.92 -35.58
C PHE A 145 -20.70 41.21 -34.23
N ASN A 146 -21.95 41.01 -33.79
CA ASN A 146 -22.26 40.35 -32.52
C ASN A 146 -21.72 38.92 -32.47
N PHE A 147 -21.79 38.18 -33.59
CA PHE A 147 -21.28 36.82 -33.67
C PHE A 147 -19.74 36.79 -33.58
N GLY A 148 -19.03 37.63 -34.33
CA GLY A 148 -17.57 37.76 -34.22
C GLY A 148 -17.11 38.17 -32.81
N HIS A 149 -17.81 39.13 -32.20
CA HIS A 149 -17.57 39.53 -30.82
C HIS A 149 -17.81 38.39 -29.82
N PHE A 150 -18.89 37.63 -29.97
CA PHE A 150 -19.19 36.46 -29.15
C PHE A 150 -18.08 35.40 -29.21
N LEU A 151 -17.59 35.06 -30.41
CA LEU A 151 -16.51 34.09 -30.58
C LEU A 151 -15.21 34.53 -29.90
N ARG A 152 -14.82 35.80 -30.06
CA ARG A 152 -13.63 36.37 -29.39
C ARG A 152 -13.76 36.36 -27.88
N LYS A 153 -14.92 36.74 -27.34
CA LYS A 153 -15.18 36.70 -25.90
C LYS A 153 -15.10 35.26 -25.36
N THR A 154 -15.74 34.32 -26.05
CA THR A 154 -15.74 32.89 -25.69
C THR A 154 -14.32 32.32 -25.72
N ALA A 155 -13.52 32.66 -26.73
CA ALA A 155 -12.10 32.27 -26.79
C ALA A 155 -11.32 32.80 -25.57
N GLY A 156 -11.55 34.05 -25.16
CA GLY A 156 -10.93 34.60 -23.95
C GLY A 156 -11.31 33.86 -22.67
N GLU A 157 -12.58 33.46 -22.52
CA GLU A 157 -13.04 32.67 -21.36
C GLU A 157 -12.41 31.27 -21.33
N ILE A 158 -12.32 30.61 -22.49
CA ILE A 158 -11.68 29.29 -22.61
C ILE A 158 -10.17 29.37 -22.33
N GLU A 159 -9.50 30.43 -22.78
CA GLU A 159 -8.08 30.67 -22.52
C GLU A 159 -7.80 30.89 -21.02
N ALA A 160 -8.69 31.61 -20.33
CA ALA A 160 -8.61 31.72 -18.88
C ALA A 160 -8.80 30.36 -18.19
N ALA A 161 -9.76 29.55 -18.65
CA ALA A 161 -10.02 28.23 -18.09
C ALA A 161 -8.86 27.24 -18.33
N SER A 162 -8.20 27.29 -19.49
CA SER A 162 -7.06 26.44 -19.82
C SER A 162 -5.81 26.79 -19.00
N GLY A 163 -5.67 28.05 -18.59
CA GLY A 163 -4.61 28.48 -17.67
C GLY A 163 -4.76 27.94 -16.23
N ILE A 164 -5.94 27.44 -15.86
CA ILE A 164 -6.27 27.07 -14.47
C ILE A 164 -6.53 25.58 -14.33
N THR A 165 -7.48 25.04 -15.11
CA THR A 165 -8.04 23.70 -14.85
C THR A 165 -7.03 22.57 -15.08
N PRO A 166 -6.34 22.48 -16.22
CA PRO A 166 -5.34 21.42 -16.43
C PRO A 166 -4.16 21.48 -15.43
N PRO A 167 -3.55 22.65 -15.13
CA PRO A 167 -2.55 22.74 -14.06
C PRO A 167 -3.06 22.28 -12.69
N LEU A 168 -4.29 22.64 -12.32
CA LEU A 168 -4.90 22.21 -11.06
C LEU A 168 -5.07 20.69 -11.00
N LEU A 169 -5.56 20.07 -12.07
CA LEU A 169 -5.69 18.61 -12.15
C LEU A 169 -4.32 17.90 -12.04
N ARG A 170 -3.28 18.42 -12.69
CA ARG A 170 -1.92 17.89 -12.51
C ARG A 170 -1.41 18.07 -11.07
N GLY A 171 -1.79 19.16 -10.41
CA GLY A 171 -1.54 19.36 -8.98
C GLY A 171 -2.20 18.28 -8.11
N VAL A 172 -3.47 17.96 -8.38
CA VAL A 172 -4.20 16.88 -7.71
C VAL A 172 -3.52 15.53 -7.96
N ALA A 173 -3.12 15.22 -9.20
CA ALA A 173 -2.40 13.99 -9.53
C ALA A 173 -1.14 13.83 -8.67
N ARG A 174 -0.31 14.87 -8.56
CA ARG A 174 0.90 14.87 -7.72
C ARG A 174 0.60 14.72 -6.23
N ALA A 175 -0.51 15.28 -5.74
CA ALA A 175 -0.93 15.13 -4.35
C ALA A 175 -1.40 13.70 -4.06
N VAL A 176 -2.13 13.07 -4.99
CA VAL A 176 -2.56 11.66 -4.91
C VAL A 176 -1.35 10.74 -4.93
N GLU A 177 -0.42 10.93 -5.86
CA GLU A 177 0.82 10.13 -5.96
C GLU A 177 1.62 10.17 -4.65
N ARG A 178 1.75 11.35 -4.03
CA ARG A 178 2.44 11.53 -2.75
C ARG A 178 1.64 11.03 -1.53
N GLY A 179 0.36 10.69 -1.68
CA GLY A 179 -0.51 10.31 -0.58
C GLY A 179 -0.98 11.49 0.29
N GLU A 180 -0.84 12.73 -0.19
CA GLU A 180 -1.32 13.95 0.46
C GLU A 180 -2.82 14.17 0.20
N ALA A 181 -3.35 13.60 -0.89
CA ALA A 181 -4.75 13.62 -1.25
C ALA A 181 -5.33 12.20 -1.38
N LYS A 182 -6.63 12.07 -1.13
CA LYS A 182 -7.37 10.81 -1.35
C LYS A 182 -7.49 10.51 -2.84
N ILE A 183 -7.46 9.22 -3.20
CA ILE A 183 -7.81 8.77 -4.55
C ILE A 183 -9.26 9.18 -4.85
N PRO A 184 -9.53 9.97 -5.90
CA PRO A 184 -10.88 10.35 -6.27
C PRO A 184 -11.72 9.13 -6.66
N SER A 185 -12.92 9.01 -6.09
CA SER A 185 -13.90 8.00 -6.52
C SER A 185 -14.63 8.49 -7.76
N ARG A 186 -14.77 7.64 -8.78
CA ARG A 186 -15.68 7.95 -9.89
C ARG A 186 -17.13 7.94 -9.38
N PRO A 187 -17.96 8.92 -9.75
CA PRO A 187 -19.39 8.86 -9.49
C PRO A 187 -20.01 7.64 -10.18
N ALA A 188 -20.99 7.04 -9.50
CA ALA A 188 -21.68 5.82 -9.93
C ALA A 188 -22.58 6.05 -11.15
#